data_AF-A0A5R9A7J9-F1
#
_entry.id   AF-A0A5R9A7J9-F1
#
_cell.length_a   1.000
_cell.length_b   1.000
_cell.length_c   1.000
_cell.angle_alpha   90.00
_cell.angle_beta   90.00
_cell.angle_gamma   90.00
#
_symmetry.space_group_name_H-M   'P 1'
#
loop_
_entity.id
_entity.type
_entity.pdbx_description
1 polymer ?
#
loop_
_entity_poly.entity_id
_entity_poly.type
_entity_poly.pdbx_seq_one_letter_code
_entity_poly.pdbx_strand_id
1 'polypeptide(L)'
;MAPHLADIGMVTDAIWSDYDNDTDLDLIIVGEWMPITILENNGRTLSKIEIESFNTSYGWWFSIEQGDFDNDGDMDYVAGDLGLNYKYKTSTDKPFDMYYNDFDANGNSDIVLGYYNKDKHYPLRGFSCSSEQIPALKKKIVKYDAFASMELKDVYGDEKLNNSLHYRTDTFASVYIENMGNGPFKIKELPNAAQLSNINDMLVKDFNHDGSLDILAIGNLYASEIETPRNDVGTGPLILGEGNGLFKVRRGSEIGFYAAKDAKKMGSLSKGTESYILIGNNDDILQFFEIQKN
;
A
#
# COMPACT_ATOMS: atom_id res chain seq x y z
N MET A 1 15.07 12.03 20.89
CA MET A 1 15.46 11.55 19.55
C MET A 1 15.08 10.09 19.46
N ALA A 2 14.36 9.68 18.42
CA ALA A 2 13.87 8.31 18.23
C ALA A 2 14.84 7.57 17.27
N PRO A 3 15.79 6.76 17.78
CA PRO A 3 16.81 6.10 16.95
C PRO A 3 16.18 5.13 15.94
N HIS A 4 15.03 4.57 16.28
CA HIS A 4 14.27 3.64 15.45
C HIS A 4 13.80 4.24 14.12
N LEU A 5 13.70 5.57 14.00
CA LEU A 5 13.34 6.23 12.75
C LEU A 5 14.42 6.11 11.66
N ALA A 6 15.68 5.84 12.02
CA ALA A 6 16.76 5.72 11.04
C ALA A 6 16.61 4.49 10.14
N ASP A 7 15.99 3.43 10.65
CA ASP A 7 15.87 2.12 9.98
C ASP A 7 14.39 1.68 9.85
N ILE A 8 13.44 2.62 9.88
CA ILE A 8 12.01 2.30 9.97
C ILE A 8 11.40 1.72 8.68
N GLY A 9 12.04 1.94 7.54
CA GLY A 9 11.60 1.45 6.23
C GLY A 9 11.38 2.55 5.21
N MET A 10 10.66 2.21 4.13
CA MET A 10 10.33 3.13 3.03
C MET A 10 8.99 3.81 3.28
N VAL A 11 8.99 4.77 4.20
CA VAL A 11 7.79 5.51 4.63
C VAL A 11 7.17 6.26 3.46
N THR A 12 5.87 6.05 3.25
CA THR A 12 5.06 6.76 2.23
C THR A 12 4.07 7.72 2.88
N ASP A 13 3.58 7.40 4.08
CA ASP A 13 2.62 8.21 4.81
C ASP A 13 2.70 7.99 6.32
N ALA A 14 2.25 9.00 7.07
CA ALA A 14 2.21 8.93 8.53
C ALA A 14 1.17 9.89 9.11
N ILE A 15 0.53 9.48 10.19
CA ILE A 15 -0.46 10.27 10.92
C ILE A 15 -0.12 10.32 12.41
N TRP A 16 -0.51 11.43 13.05
CA TRP A 16 -0.52 11.54 14.50
C TRP A 16 -1.92 11.18 15.01
N SER A 17 -1.98 10.21 15.91
CA SER A 17 -3.23 9.66 16.46
C SER A 17 -3.08 9.32 17.93
N ASP A 18 -4.14 9.53 18.71
CA ASP A 18 -4.28 9.04 20.09
C ASP A 18 -4.93 7.65 20.02
N TYR A 19 -4.12 6.60 19.80
CA TYR A 19 -4.65 5.26 19.51
C TYR A 19 -5.10 4.51 20.78
N ASP A 20 -4.55 4.89 21.94
CA ASP A 20 -4.81 4.25 23.23
C ASP A 20 -5.63 5.12 24.19
N ASN A 21 -6.10 6.28 23.72
CA ASN A 21 -6.96 7.22 24.44
C ASN A 21 -6.31 7.77 25.71
N ASP A 22 -4.98 7.97 25.67
CA ASP A 22 -4.19 8.52 26.76
C ASP A 22 -4.00 10.05 26.66
N THR A 23 -4.58 10.67 25.63
CA THR A 23 -4.57 12.10 25.28
C THR A 23 -3.28 12.63 24.66
N ASP A 24 -2.25 11.80 24.59
CA ASP A 24 -1.02 12.11 23.90
C ASP A 24 -1.07 11.53 22.46
N LEU A 25 -0.30 12.12 21.53
CA LEU A 25 -0.36 11.70 20.13
C LEU A 25 0.81 10.79 19.81
N ASP A 26 0.48 9.62 19.33
CA ASP A 26 1.38 8.62 18.80
C ASP A 26 1.55 8.77 17.30
N LEU A 27 2.64 8.20 16.79
CA LEU A 27 2.95 8.27 15.36
C LEU A 27 2.69 6.91 14.70
N ILE A 28 1.70 6.86 13.83
CA ILE A 28 1.42 5.68 13.00
C ILE A 28 2.02 5.90 11.63
N ILE A 29 2.79 4.92 11.17
CA ILE A 29 3.61 5.00 9.96
C ILE A 29 3.29 3.81 9.07
N VAL A 30 3.16 4.10 7.77
CA VAL A 30 3.04 3.09 6.72
C VAL A 30 4.04 3.37 5.60
N GLY A 31 4.35 2.33 4.83
CA GLY A 31 5.31 2.44 3.75
C GLY A 31 5.41 1.19 2.92
N GLU A 32 6.26 1.25 1.91
CA GLU A 32 6.55 0.08 1.07
C GLU A 32 7.44 -0.91 1.82
N TRP A 33 7.14 -2.21 1.66
CA TRP A 33 7.95 -3.31 2.17
C TRP A 33 8.07 -3.37 3.69
N MET A 34 7.17 -2.71 4.40
CA MET A 34 7.17 -2.63 5.87
C MET A 34 5.77 -2.91 6.42
N PRO A 35 5.66 -3.37 7.68
CA PRO A 35 4.38 -3.51 8.32
C PRO A 35 3.85 -2.14 8.75
N ILE A 36 2.53 -2.07 8.98
CA ILE A 36 1.93 -0.96 9.71
C ILE A 36 2.64 -0.86 11.07
N THR A 37 3.14 0.33 11.40
CA THR A 37 4.01 0.54 12.56
C THR A 37 3.47 1.67 13.42
N ILE A 38 3.33 1.42 14.73
CA ILE A 38 3.01 2.45 15.72
C ILE A 38 4.27 2.76 16.53
N LEU A 39 4.56 4.04 16.68
CA LEU A 39 5.53 4.56 17.62
C LEU A 39 4.78 5.29 18.73
N GLU A 40 4.71 4.65 19.89
CA GLU A 40 4.07 5.19 21.08
C GLU A 40 4.89 6.36 21.63
N ASN A 41 4.22 7.46 21.90
CA ASN A 41 4.77 8.61 22.59
C ASN A 41 4.57 8.41 24.10
N ASN A 42 5.66 8.50 24.86
CA ASN A 42 5.61 8.41 26.33
C ASN A 42 5.89 9.76 27.01
N GLY A 43 5.48 10.85 26.34
CA GLY A 43 5.73 12.24 26.74
C GLY A 43 7.19 12.72 26.63
N ARG A 44 8.13 11.88 26.18
CA ARG A 44 9.55 12.25 26.01
C ARG A 44 10.19 11.71 24.74
N THR A 45 9.78 10.51 24.34
CA THR A 45 10.37 9.76 23.22
C THR A 45 9.30 8.95 22.51
N LEU A 46 9.51 8.72 21.21
CA LEU A 46 8.75 7.75 20.44
C LEU A 46 9.43 6.39 20.52
N SER A 47 8.68 5.36 20.91
CA SER A 47 9.14 3.98 21.02
C SER A 47 8.28 3.07 20.16
N LYS A 48 8.89 2.23 19.33
CA LYS A 48 8.12 1.26 18.55
C LYS A 48 7.46 0.25 19.49
N ILE A 49 6.16 0.05 19.30
CA ILE A 49 5.39 -1.02 19.95
C ILE A 49 5.16 -2.18 18.99
N GLU A 50 5.07 -3.38 19.53
CA GLU A 50 4.82 -4.60 18.74
C GLU A 50 3.35 -5.00 18.92
N ILE A 51 2.61 -5.00 17.81
CA ILE A 51 1.19 -5.36 17.74
C ILE A 51 1.09 -6.66 16.96
N GLU A 52 0.54 -7.71 17.58
CA GLU A 52 0.54 -9.06 17.00
C GLU A 52 -0.14 -9.10 15.63
N SER A 53 -1.26 -8.39 15.46
CA SER A 53 -1.99 -8.33 14.19
C SER A 53 -1.22 -7.62 13.07
N PHE A 54 -0.19 -6.83 13.39
CA PHE A 54 0.64 -6.12 12.40
C PHE A 54 1.86 -6.93 11.97
N ASN A 55 2.17 -8.06 12.61
CA ASN A 55 3.30 -8.92 12.23
C ASN A 55 3.18 -9.53 10.82
N THR A 56 1.99 -9.48 10.22
CA THR A 56 1.71 -9.97 8.87
C THR A 56 1.16 -8.88 7.94
N SER A 57 1.29 -7.62 8.34
CA SER A 57 0.83 -6.47 7.55
C SER A 57 1.92 -5.89 6.65
N TYR A 58 2.94 -6.68 6.27
CA TYR A 58 3.93 -6.23 5.30
C TYR A 58 3.24 -5.96 3.96
N GLY A 59 3.20 -4.71 3.54
CA GLY A 59 2.41 -4.23 2.40
C GLY A 59 3.20 -3.30 1.49
N TRP A 60 2.54 -2.82 0.44
CA TRP A 60 2.98 -1.64 -0.32
C TRP A 60 2.04 -0.50 -0.01
N TRP A 61 2.10 -0.07 1.25
CA TRP A 61 1.20 0.95 1.75
C TRP A 61 1.54 2.30 1.14
N PHE A 62 0.54 3.04 0.69
CA PHE A 62 0.68 4.37 0.09
C PHE A 62 0.06 5.49 0.91
N SER A 63 -0.96 5.18 1.72
CA SER A 63 -1.67 6.17 2.51
C SER A 63 -2.28 5.57 3.76
N ILE A 64 -2.43 6.38 4.80
CA ILE A 64 -3.17 6.03 6.01
C ILE A 64 -4.03 7.20 6.46
N GLU A 65 -5.27 6.93 6.84
CA GLU A 65 -6.19 7.90 7.43
C GLU A 65 -6.85 7.32 8.67
N GLN A 66 -7.40 8.19 9.51
CA GLN A 66 -8.05 7.83 10.76
C GLN A 66 -9.49 8.32 10.83
N GLY A 67 -10.29 7.68 11.68
CA GLY A 67 -11.65 8.08 12.01
C GLY A 67 -12.35 7.01 12.82
N ASP A 68 -13.36 7.40 13.60
CA ASP A 68 -14.25 6.46 14.30
C ASP A 68 -15.25 5.87 13.28
N PHE A 69 -14.90 4.74 12.65
CA PHE A 69 -15.67 4.16 11.53
C PHE A 69 -16.79 3.22 12.00
N ASP A 70 -16.75 2.77 13.26
CA ASP A 70 -17.77 1.93 13.87
C ASP A 70 -18.59 2.63 14.98
N ASN A 71 -18.31 3.91 15.25
CA ASN A 71 -18.99 4.78 16.21
C ASN A 71 -18.90 4.30 17.67
N ASP A 72 -17.81 3.62 18.04
CA ASP A 72 -17.61 3.13 19.41
C ASP A 72 -16.82 4.12 20.29
N GLY A 73 -16.24 5.15 19.66
CA GLY A 73 -15.54 6.25 20.31
C GLY A 73 -14.03 6.06 20.46
N ASP A 74 -13.47 4.95 20.00
CA ASP A 74 -12.03 4.82 19.80
C ASP A 74 -11.62 5.21 18.36
N MET A 75 -10.31 5.39 18.15
CA MET A 75 -9.80 5.80 16.84
C MET A 75 -9.44 4.56 16.02
N ASP A 76 -10.16 4.36 14.92
CA ASP A 76 -9.82 3.38 13.90
C ASP A 76 -8.98 3.98 12.76
N TYR A 77 -8.52 3.11 11.86
CA TYR A 77 -7.72 3.50 10.70
C TYR A 77 -8.14 2.80 9.41
N VAL A 78 -7.79 3.44 8.29
CA VAL A 78 -7.84 2.83 6.96
C VAL A 78 -6.49 3.03 6.29
N ALA A 79 -5.96 1.96 5.69
CA ALA A 79 -4.69 1.99 4.96
C ALA A 79 -4.89 1.57 3.50
N GLY A 80 -4.37 2.40 2.60
CA GLY A 80 -4.36 2.17 1.16
C GLY A 80 -3.10 1.41 0.72
N ASP A 81 -3.27 0.34 -0.04
CA ASP A 81 -2.21 -0.50 -0.62
C ASP A 81 -2.39 -0.58 -2.16
N LEU A 82 -1.61 -1.40 -2.85
CA LEU A 82 -1.59 -1.66 -4.29
C LEU A 82 -2.91 -2.18 -4.87
N GLY A 83 -3.72 -2.83 -4.03
CA GLY A 83 -4.98 -3.46 -4.41
C GLY A 83 -4.80 -4.88 -4.96
N LEU A 84 -5.85 -5.69 -4.81
CA LEU A 84 -5.85 -7.10 -5.21
C LEU A 84 -6.02 -7.32 -6.71
N ASN A 85 -6.36 -6.29 -7.49
CA ASN A 85 -6.52 -6.36 -8.95
C ASN A 85 -5.24 -5.98 -9.72
N TYR A 86 -4.07 -6.37 -9.21
CA TYR A 86 -2.81 -6.17 -9.90
C TYR A 86 -2.19 -7.47 -10.41
N LYS A 87 -1.16 -7.36 -11.26
CA LYS A 87 -0.43 -8.52 -11.81
C LYS A 87 0.19 -9.38 -10.69
N TYR A 88 0.64 -8.72 -9.63
CA TYR A 88 1.29 -9.37 -8.49
C TYR A 88 0.23 -9.99 -7.57
N LYS A 89 0.57 -11.13 -6.98
CA LYS A 89 -0.24 -11.84 -5.99
C LYS A 89 0.66 -12.24 -4.84
N THR A 90 0.12 -12.19 -3.65
CA THR A 90 0.85 -12.51 -2.41
C THR A 90 -0.09 -13.06 -1.36
N SER A 91 0.47 -13.75 -0.38
CA SER A 91 -0.15 -14.06 0.90
C SER A 91 0.94 -14.28 1.94
N THR A 92 0.59 -14.35 3.23
CA THR A 92 1.54 -14.63 4.31
C THR A 92 2.33 -15.94 4.10
N ASP A 93 1.70 -16.99 3.56
CA ASP A 93 2.37 -18.26 3.27
C ASP A 93 3.24 -18.22 2.00
N LYS A 94 2.95 -17.28 1.10
CA LYS A 94 3.49 -17.18 -0.25
C LYS A 94 3.75 -15.71 -0.58
N PRO A 95 4.71 -15.08 0.10
CA PRO A 95 4.93 -13.66 0.01
C PRO A 95 5.42 -13.25 -1.38
N PHE A 96 5.31 -11.97 -1.68
CA PHE A 96 6.00 -11.36 -2.80
C PHE A 96 7.35 -10.84 -2.30
N ASP A 97 8.44 -11.29 -2.91
CA ASP A 97 9.79 -11.11 -2.38
C ASP A 97 10.62 -10.14 -3.25
N MET A 98 11.48 -9.36 -2.59
CA MET A 98 12.52 -8.56 -3.22
C MET A 98 13.87 -8.88 -2.60
N TYR A 99 14.82 -9.22 -3.45
CA TYR A 99 16.21 -9.48 -3.08
C TYR A 99 17.12 -8.43 -3.71
N TYR A 100 18.05 -7.91 -2.94
CA TYR A 100 19.05 -6.93 -3.39
C TYR A 100 20.45 -7.43 -3.08
N ASN A 101 21.21 -7.76 -4.13
CA ASN A 101 22.59 -8.28 -4.04
C ASN A 101 23.33 -8.15 -5.37
N ASP A 102 24.66 -8.30 -5.38
CA ASP A 102 25.47 -8.40 -6.60
C ASP A 102 25.46 -9.86 -7.14
N PHE A 103 24.46 -10.17 -7.98
CA PHE A 103 24.20 -11.55 -8.39
C PHE A 103 25.13 -12.04 -9.50
N ASP A 104 25.84 -11.17 -10.24
CA ASP A 104 26.92 -11.56 -11.17
C ASP A 104 28.33 -11.22 -10.71
N ALA A 105 28.51 -10.66 -9.51
CA ALA A 105 29.80 -10.23 -8.96
C ALA A 105 30.49 -9.16 -9.82
N ASN A 106 29.73 -8.23 -10.39
CA ASN A 106 30.24 -7.15 -11.23
C ASN A 106 30.53 -5.84 -10.46
N GLY A 107 30.24 -5.80 -9.16
CA GLY A 107 30.42 -4.64 -8.28
C GLY A 107 29.20 -3.72 -8.19
N ASN A 108 28.12 -3.99 -8.94
CA ASN A 108 26.83 -3.33 -8.81
C ASN A 108 25.80 -4.29 -8.21
N SER A 109 24.85 -3.75 -7.45
CA SER A 109 23.78 -4.56 -6.89
C SER A 109 22.58 -4.63 -7.84
N ASP A 110 21.98 -5.80 -7.93
CA ASP A 110 20.79 -6.10 -8.70
C ASP A 110 19.58 -6.27 -7.78
N ILE A 111 18.41 -5.87 -8.27
CA ILE A 111 17.11 -6.14 -7.67
C ILE A 111 16.48 -7.35 -8.37
N VAL A 112 16.11 -8.35 -7.59
CA VAL A 112 15.43 -9.57 -8.05
C VAL A 112 14.09 -9.66 -7.34
N LEU A 113 13.01 -9.68 -8.12
CA LEU A 113 11.65 -9.85 -7.61
C LEU A 113 11.20 -11.29 -7.77
N GLY A 114 10.56 -11.81 -6.73
CA GLY A 114 10.13 -13.20 -6.62
C GLY A 114 8.64 -13.31 -6.31
N TYR A 115 7.98 -14.28 -6.92
CA TYR A 115 6.58 -14.58 -6.62
C TYR A 115 6.34 -16.09 -6.63
N TYR A 116 5.32 -16.51 -5.88
CA TYR A 116 4.93 -17.90 -5.84
C TYR A 116 3.85 -18.20 -6.87
N ASN A 117 4.03 -19.30 -7.61
CA ASN A 117 2.98 -19.93 -8.38
C ASN A 117 2.81 -21.36 -7.88
N LYS A 118 1.66 -21.63 -7.23
CA LYS A 118 1.47 -22.82 -6.39
C LYS A 118 2.58 -22.87 -5.34
N ASP A 119 3.39 -23.91 -5.28
CA ASP A 119 4.38 -24.12 -4.22
C ASP A 119 5.81 -23.82 -4.68
N LYS A 120 5.95 -23.20 -5.86
CA LYS A 120 7.24 -22.89 -6.47
C LYS A 120 7.46 -21.39 -6.53
N HIS A 121 8.69 -20.99 -6.24
CA HIS A 121 9.12 -19.59 -6.21
C HIS A 121 9.81 -19.24 -7.53
N TYR A 122 9.24 -18.31 -8.29
CA TYR A 122 9.70 -17.93 -9.63
C TYR A 122 10.21 -16.49 -9.68
N PRO A 123 11.17 -16.18 -10.56
CA PRO A 123 11.49 -14.80 -10.91
C PRO A 123 10.28 -14.11 -11.53
N LEU A 124 9.94 -12.90 -11.07
CA LEU A 124 8.88 -12.11 -11.68
C LEU A 124 9.26 -11.63 -13.09
N ARG A 125 10.52 -11.20 -13.27
CA ARG A 125 11.01 -10.66 -14.54
C ARG A 125 11.32 -11.78 -15.52
N GLY A 126 10.88 -11.61 -16.77
CA GLY A 126 11.20 -12.51 -17.86
C GLY A 126 12.70 -12.57 -18.19
N PHE A 127 13.09 -13.61 -18.92
CA PHE A 127 14.50 -13.88 -19.24
C PHE A 127 15.21 -12.69 -19.90
N SER A 128 14.53 -11.97 -20.81
CA SER A 128 15.10 -10.80 -21.50
C SER A 128 15.59 -9.75 -20.50
N CYS A 129 14.72 -9.27 -19.61
CA CYS A 129 15.07 -8.28 -18.59
C CYS A 129 16.10 -8.81 -17.59
N SER A 130 15.92 -10.03 -17.09
CA SER A 130 16.86 -10.63 -16.13
C SER A 130 18.26 -10.78 -16.73
N SER A 131 18.36 -11.06 -18.02
CA SER A 131 19.63 -11.22 -18.74
C SER A 131 20.26 -9.90 -19.20
N GLU A 132 19.51 -8.81 -19.23
CA GLU A 132 20.05 -7.45 -19.40
C GLU A 132 20.69 -6.98 -18.11
N GLN A 133 20.05 -7.24 -16.97
CA GLN A 133 20.57 -6.94 -15.64
C GLN A 133 21.75 -7.84 -15.28
N ILE A 134 21.67 -9.14 -15.59
CA ILE A 134 22.69 -10.15 -15.29
C ILE A 134 23.13 -10.85 -16.59
N PRO A 135 24.09 -10.29 -17.35
CA PRO A 135 24.51 -10.82 -18.65
C PRO A 135 25.01 -12.28 -18.62
N ALA A 136 25.50 -12.75 -17.45
CA ALA A 136 25.93 -14.13 -17.26
C ALA A 136 24.78 -15.15 -17.47
N LEU A 137 23.52 -14.76 -17.26
CA LEU A 137 22.36 -15.63 -17.49
C LEU A 137 22.22 -16.04 -18.95
N LYS A 138 22.59 -15.18 -19.92
CA LYS A 138 22.60 -15.52 -21.36
C LYS A 138 23.52 -16.69 -21.69
N LYS A 139 24.61 -16.85 -20.93
CA LYS A 139 25.58 -17.92 -21.12
C LYS A 139 25.13 -19.22 -20.46
N LYS A 140 24.43 -19.14 -19.32
CA LYS A 140 23.96 -20.31 -18.54
C LYS A 140 22.64 -20.88 -19.07
N ILE A 141 21.71 -20.03 -19.49
CA ILE A 141 20.34 -20.41 -19.84
C ILE A 141 20.11 -20.06 -21.31
N VAL A 142 20.24 -21.04 -22.19
CA VAL A 142 20.28 -20.81 -23.65
C VAL A 142 18.87 -20.67 -24.25
N LYS A 143 17.83 -21.13 -23.55
CA LYS A 143 16.43 -21.16 -24.06
C LYS A 143 15.46 -20.49 -23.10
N TYR A 144 14.54 -19.69 -23.65
CA TYR A 144 13.47 -19.03 -22.91
C TYR A 144 12.56 -20.01 -22.16
N ASP A 145 12.18 -21.13 -22.79
CA ASP A 145 11.35 -22.15 -22.15
C ASP A 145 12.02 -22.80 -20.93
N ALA A 146 13.36 -22.92 -20.96
CA ALA A 146 14.11 -23.42 -19.82
C ALA A 146 14.03 -22.43 -18.66
N PHE A 147 14.28 -21.14 -18.92
CA PHE A 147 14.16 -20.08 -17.90
C PHE A 147 12.76 -20.05 -17.27
N ALA A 148 11.70 -20.11 -18.09
CA ALA A 148 10.32 -20.05 -17.61
C ALA A 148 9.94 -21.20 -16.65
N SER A 149 10.72 -22.29 -16.64
CA SER A 149 10.51 -23.44 -15.76
C SER A 149 11.39 -23.43 -14.50
N MET A 150 12.40 -22.56 -14.43
CA MET A 150 13.38 -22.50 -13.34
C MET A 150 12.85 -21.73 -12.15
N GLU A 151 13.09 -22.25 -10.94
CA GLU A 151 12.79 -21.53 -9.71
C GLU A 151 13.84 -20.45 -9.45
N LEU A 152 13.52 -19.48 -8.59
CA LEU A 152 14.36 -18.32 -8.29
C LEU A 152 15.79 -18.75 -7.90
N LYS A 153 15.90 -19.76 -7.04
CA LYS A 153 17.17 -20.35 -6.63
C LYS A 153 17.97 -21.00 -7.74
N ASP A 154 17.32 -21.58 -8.74
CA ASP A 154 18.00 -22.22 -9.87
C ASP A 154 18.64 -21.16 -10.78
N VAL A 155 18.04 -19.96 -10.83
CA VAL A 155 18.50 -18.82 -11.63
C VAL A 155 19.60 -18.05 -10.91
N TYR A 156 19.39 -17.69 -9.64
CA TYR A 156 20.23 -16.74 -8.90
C TYR A 156 21.16 -17.40 -7.87
N GLY A 157 20.90 -18.66 -7.51
CA GLY A 157 21.66 -19.43 -6.52
C GLY A 157 21.19 -19.20 -5.09
N ASP A 158 20.93 -20.28 -4.36
CA ASP A 158 20.47 -20.25 -2.96
C ASP A 158 21.38 -19.43 -2.05
N GLU A 159 22.69 -19.58 -2.16
CA GLU A 159 23.67 -18.86 -1.33
C GLU A 159 23.56 -17.34 -1.51
N LYS A 160 23.39 -16.87 -2.74
CA LYS A 160 23.30 -15.44 -3.04
C LYS A 160 21.97 -14.84 -2.58
N LEU A 161 20.88 -15.60 -2.69
CA LEU A 161 19.58 -15.19 -2.18
C LEU A 161 19.61 -15.09 -0.64
N ASN A 162 20.17 -16.08 0.05
CA ASN A 162 20.27 -16.07 1.51
C ASN A 162 21.18 -14.96 2.07
N ASN A 163 22.15 -14.49 1.29
CA ASN A 163 23.06 -13.41 1.65
C ASN A 163 22.63 -12.03 1.12
N SER A 164 21.42 -11.91 0.57
CA SER A 164 20.91 -10.64 0.04
C SER A 164 20.17 -9.83 1.10
N LEU A 165 20.07 -8.51 0.88
CA LEU A 165 19.03 -7.74 1.56
C LEU A 165 17.68 -8.24 1.03
N HIS A 166 16.82 -8.69 1.93
CA HIS A 166 15.55 -9.32 1.58
C HIS A 166 14.39 -8.55 2.21
N TYR A 167 13.47 -8.10 1.35
CA TYR A 167 12.17 -7.61 1.76
C TYR A 167 11.07 -8.50 1.21
N ARG A 168 9.92 -8.47 1.89
CA ARG A 168 8.75 -9.22 1.50
C ARG A 168 7.48 -8.42 1.73
N THR A 169 6.43 -8.82 1.03
CA THR A 169 5.09 -8.29 1.17
C THR A 169 4.13 -9.44 1.34
N ASP A 170 3.37 -9.43 2.43
CA ASP A 170 2.42 -10.49 2.83
C ASP A 170 1.00 -10.19 2.32
N THR A 171 0.68 -8.93 2.03
CA THR A 171 -0.62 -8.49 1.51
C THR A 171 -0.46 -7.34 0.50
N PHE A 172 -1.42 -7.23 -0.43
CA PHE A 172 -1.62 -6.04 -1.26
C PHE A 172 -3.02 -5.45 -1.07
N ALA A 173 -3.79 -5.96 -0.10
CA ALA A 173 -5.13 -5.48 0.16
C ALA A 173 -5.07 -4.13 0.86
N SER A 174 -5.88 -3.18 0.41
CA SER A 174 -6.21 -2.01 1.24
C SER A 174 -7.12 -2.46 2.38
N VAL A 175 -6.93 -1.93 3.59
CA VAL A 175 -7.53 -2.49 4.81
C VAL A 175 -8.18 -1.41 5.67
N TYR A 176 -9.24 -1.82 6.36
CA TYR A 176 -9.75 -1.18 7.56
C TYR A 176 -9.10 -1.85 8.78
N ILE A 177 -8.69 -1.04 9.74
CA ILE A 177 -7.98 -1.43 10.95
C ILE A 177 -8.85 -0.96 12.11
N GLU A 178 -9.67 -1.89 12.60
CA GLU A 178 -10.56 -1.70 13.75
C GLU A 178 -9.72 -1.71 15.03
N ASN A 179 -9.80 -0.64 15.80
CA ASN A 179 -9.30 -0.63 17.16
C ASN A 179 -10.30 -1.36 18.05
N MET A 180 -9.81 -2.21 18.94
CA MET A 180 -10.65 -3.02 19.83
C MET A 180 -10.61 -2.47 21.26
N GLY A 181 -10.26 -1.20 21.41
CA GLY A 181 -9.96 -0.50 22.65
C GLY A 181 -8.52 -0.65 23.16
N ASN A 182 -7.82 0.48 23.31
CA ASN A 182 -6.48 0.60 23.91
C ASN A 182 -5.37 -0.21 23.21
N GLY A 183 -5.41 -0.36 21.87
CA GLY A 183 -4.26 -0.86 21.10
C GLY A 183 -4.25 -2.28 20.54
N PRO A 184 -5.14 -3.22 20.91
CA PRO A 184 -5.37 -4.42 20.10
C PRO A 184 -6.14 -4.03 18.83
N PHE A 185 -5.59 -4.39 17.66
CA PHE A 185 -6.21 -4.07 16.38
C PHE A 185 -6.67 -5.32 15.62
N LYS A 186 -7.76 -5.17 14.88
CA LYS A 186 -8.26 -6.17 13.94
C LYS A 186 -8.26 -5.62 12.51
N ILE A 187 -7.48 -6.27 11.65
CA ILE A 187 -7.38 -5.91 10.23
C ILE A 187 -8.48 -6.62 9.44
N LYS A 188 -9.23 -5.87 8.64
CA LYS A 188 -10.23 -6.37 7.68
C LYS A 188 -9.94 -5.78 6.30
N GLU A 189 -9.99 -6.59 5.25
CA GLU A 189 -9.87 -6.08 3.88
C GLU A 189 -11.07 -5.18 3.55
N LEU A 190 -10.82 -4.05 2.87
CA LEU A 190 -11.88 -3.26 2.26
C LEU A 190 -12.59 -4.05 1.16
N PRO A 191 -13.87 -3.74 0.83
CA PRO A 191 -14.63 -4.48 -0.17
C PRO A 191 -13.89 -4.61 -1.51
N ASN A 192 -14.12 -5.72 -2.24
CA ASN A 192 -13.47 -6.01 -3.52
C ASN A 192 -13.46 -4.85 -4.53
N ALA A 193 -14.49 -4.01 -4.53
CA ALA A 193 -14.60 -2.84 -5.41
C ALA A 193 -13.59 -1.71 -5.09
N ALA A 194 -13.09 -1.64 -3.85
CA ALA A 194 -11.99 -0.78 -3.42
C ALA A 194 -10.62 -1.37 -3.81
N GLN A 195 -10.52 -2.70 -3.95
CA GLN A 195 -9.28 -3.41 -4.30
C GLN A 195 -8.94 -3.38 -5.79
N LEU A 196 -9.70 -2.66 -6.62
CA LEU A 196 -9.55 -2.65 -8.08
C LEU A 196 -8.29 -1.92 -8.56
N SER A 197 -7.68 -1.10 -7.71
CA SER A 197 -6.45 -0.35 -7.98
C SER A 197 -5.78 0.01 -6.67
N ASN A 198 -4.58 0.58 -6.76
CA ASN A 198 -3.91 1.21 -5.64
C ASN A 198 -4.70 2.41 -5.10
N ILE A 199 -4.65 2.61 -3.78
CA ILE A 199 -5.16 3.80 -3.10
C ILE A 199 -3.96 4.63 -2.64
N ASN A 200 -3.68 5.73 -3.33
CA ASN A 200 -2.54 6.62 -3.04
C ASN A 200 -2.84 7.68 -1.98
N ASP A 201 -4.12 8.05 -1.85
CA ASP A 201 -4.57 9.04 -0.89
C ASP A 201 -6.06 8.89 -0.64
N MET A 202 -6.49 9.35 0.53
CA MET A 202 -7.86 9.25 1.00
C MET A 202 -8.32 10.58 1.61
N LEU A 203 -9.63 10.79 1.61
CA LEU A 203 -10.27 11.88 2.33
C LEU A 203 -11.45 11.29 3.11
N VAL A 204 -11.40 11.43 4.43
CA VAL A 204 -12.40 10.88 5.35
C VAL A 204 -13.38 11.97 5.76
N LYS A 205 -14.67 11.82 5.40
CA LYS A 205 -15.77 12.73 5.76
C LYS A 205 -17.09 11.97 5.68
N ASP A 206 -18.09 12.44 6.42
CA ASP A 206 -19.48 12.06 6.18
C ASP A 206 -19.98 12.75 4.90
N PHE A 207 -19.82 12.08 3.75
CA PHE A 207 -20.14 12.63 2.43
C PHE A 207 -21.64 12.52 2.11
N ASN A 208 -22.31 11.52 2.68
CA ASN A 208 -23.72 11.26 2.44
C ASN A 208 -24.66 11.84 3.52
N HIS A 209 -24.10 12.40 4.60
CA HIS A 209 -24.78 13.00 5.74
C HIS A 209 -25.62 12.00 6.56
N ASP A 210 -25.19 10.74 6.64
CA ASP A 210 -25.85 9.70 7.44
C ASP A 210 -25.31 9.57 8.87
N GLY A 211 -24.27 10.35 9.20
CA GLY A 211 -23.60 10.33 10.50
C GLY A 211 -22.44 9.35 10.61
N SER A 212 -22.17 8.54 9.58
CA SER A 212 -21.02 7.64 9.50
C SER A 212 -19.91 8.26 8.65
N LEU A 213 -18.66 7.94 8.97
CA LEU A 213 -17.53 8.39 8.16
C LEU A 213 -17.42 7.58 6.86
N ASP A 214 -17.36 8.29 5.73
CA ASP A 214 -17.07 7.73 4.42
C ASP A 214 -15.64 8.06 3.98
N ILE A 215 -15.13 7.32 3.00
CA ILE A 215 -13.78 7.51 2.45
C ILE A 215 -13.87 7.78 0.95
N LEU A 216 -13.42 8.96 0.50
CA LEU A 216 -13.15 9.22 -0.90
C LEU A 216 -11.67 8.91 -1.17
N ALA A 217 -11.39 7.88 -1.95
CA ALA A 217 -10.02 7.48 -2.27
C ALA A 217 -9.63 7.91 -3.69
N ILE A 218 -8.35 8.10 -3.95
CA ILE A 218 -7.77 8.28 -5.28
C ILE A 218 -6.57 7.38 -5.47
N GLY A 219 -6.20 7.13 -6.72
CA GLY A 219 -5.01 6.36 -7.03
C GLY A 219 -4.59 6.49 -8.47
N ASN A 220 -4.26 5.36 -9.06
CA ASN A 220 -3.54 5.18 -10.31
C ASN A 220 -2.02 5.13 -10.14
N LEU A 221 -1.41 4.26 -10.93
CA LEU A 221 0.02 4.04 -11.04
C LEU A 221 0.35 3.85 -12.52
N TYR A 222 0.73 4.95 -13.18
CA TYR A 222 1.04 4.94 -14.61
C TYR A 222 2.49 4.55 -14.90
N ALA A 223 3.37 4.78 -13.93
CA ALA A 223 4.74 4.29 -13.95
C ALA A 223 4.74 2.80 -13.59
N SER A 224 4.59 1.95 -14.60
CA SER A 224 4.68 0.50 -14.47
C SER A 224 5.90 -0.01 -15.23
N GLU A 225 6.44 -1.16 -14.83
CA GLU A 225 7.50 -1.83 -15.57
C GLU A 225 7.00 -2.24 -16.97
N ILE A 226 7.93 -2.43 -17.92
CA ILE A 226 7.61 -2.77 -19.31
C ILE A 226 6.67 -3.98 -19.43
N GLU A 227 6.81 -4.97 -18.56
CA GLU A 227 6.00 -6.19 -18.56
C GLU A 227 4.77 -6.12 -17.65
N THR A 228 4.49 -4.98 -17.03
CA THR A 228 3.38 -4.78 -16.09
C THR A 228 2.43 -3.71 -16.63
N PRO A 229 1.13 -4.03 -16.83
CA PRO A 229 0.15 -3.02 -17.20
C PRO A 229 0.02 -1.94 -16.14
N ARG A 230 -0.38 -0.74 -16.56
CA ARG A 230 -0.68 0.36 -15.62
C ARG A 230 -1.81 -0.05 -14.69
N ASN A 231 -1.74 0.43 -13.45
CA ASN A 231 -2.89 0.39 -12.54
C ASN A 231 -3.69 1.67 -12.79
N ASP A 232 -4.69 1.66 -13.66
CA ASP A 232 -5.38 2.87 -14.13
C ASP A 232 -6.89 2.88 -13.79
N VAL A 233 -7.28 2.06 -12.82
CA VAL A 233 -8.66 1.95 -12.32
C VAL A 233 -8.79 2.61 -10.93
N GLY A 234 -7.85 3.46 -10.51
CA GLY A 234 -7.87 4.24 -9.27
C GLY A 234 -8.67 5.55 -9.40
N THR A 235 -9.74 5.55 -10.20
CA THR A 235 -10.41 6.77 -10.69
C THR A 235 -11.35 7.44 -9.70
N GLY A 236 -11.22 7.18 -8.40
CA GLY A 236 -12.04 7.82 -7.38
C GLY A 236 -13.19 7.00 -6.81
N PRO A 237 -12.99 5.85 -6.13
CA PRO A 237 -14.08 5.20 -5.42
C PRO A 237 -14.48 5.99 -4.16
N LEU A 238 -15.79 6.13 -3.95
CA LEU A 238 -16.37 6.56 -2.67
C LEU A 238 -16.78 5.31 -1.90
N ILE A 239 -16.18 5.10 -0.74
CA ILE A 239 -16.37 3.95 0.13
C ILE A 239 -17.23 4.45 1.29
N LEU A 240 -18.53 4.15 1.25
CA LEU A 240 -19.50 4.59 2.23
C LEU A 240 -19.39 3.74 3.50
N GLY A 241 -19.25 4.37 4.66
CA GLY A 241 -19.30 3.70 5.95
C GLY A 241 -20.73 3.36 6.35
N GLU A 242 -20.93 2.27 7.07
CA GLU A 242 -22.24 1.90 7.65
C GLU A 242 -22.31 2.15 9.16
N GLY A 243 -21.26 2.76 9.74
CA GLY A 243 -21.19 3.11 11.16
C GLY A 243 -21.05 1.89 12.08
N ASN A 244 -20.52 0.79 11.56
CA ASN A 244 -20.27 -0.47 12.28
C ASN A 244 -19.01 -1.19 11.74
N GLY A 245 -18.10 -0.44 11.11
CA GLY A 245 -16.92 -0.96 10.44
C GLY A 245 -17.19 -1.75 9.14
N LEU A 246 -18.42 -1.70 8.59
CA LEU A 246 -18.74 -2.21 7.25
C LEU A 246 -18.79 -1.08 6.22
N PHE A 247 -18.50 -1.44 4.97
CA PHE A 247 -18.34 -0.48 3.89
C PHE A 247 -19.05 -0.89 2.60
N LYS A 248 -19.57 0.10 1.86
CA LYS A 248 -20.16 -0.06 0.52
C LYS A 248 -19.52 0.90 -0.49
N VAL A 249 -19.07 0.37 -1.62
CA VAL A 249 -18.34 1.18 -2.61
C VAL A 249 -19.26 1.68 -3.73
N ARG A 250 -19.15 2.97 -4.05
CA ARG A 250 -19.79 3.69 -5.16
C ARG A 250 -18.72 4.31 -6.06
N ARG A 251 -18.97 4.37 -7.37
CA ARG A 251 -17.95 4.80 -8.35
C ARG A 251 -18.58 5.50 -9.56
N GLY A 252 -17.76 6.31 -10.24
CA GLY A 252 -18.09 6.86 -11.55
C GLY A 252 -19.35 7.72 -11.54
N SER A 253 -20.29 7.43 -12.46
CA SER A 253 -21.51 8.23 -12.62
C SER A 253 -22.44 8.20 -11.41
N GLU A 254 -22.31 7.22 -10.51
CA GLU A 254 -23.11 7.17 -9.27
C GLU A 254 -22.75 8.30 -8.29
N ILE A 255 -21.52 8.83 -8.36
CA ILE A 255 -21.01 9.85 -7.44
C ILE A 255 -20.59 11.16 -8.14
N GLY A 256 -20.49 11.15 -9.47
CA GLY A 256 -20.09 12.34 -10.24
C GLY A 256 -18.62 12.76 -10.08
N PHE A 257 -17.78 11.90 -9.50
CA PHE A 257 -16.35 12.12 -9.29
C PHE A 257 -15.51 11.18 -10.17
N TYR A 258 -14.49 11.73 -10.83
CA TYR A 258 -13.65 10.99 -11.77
C TYR A 258 -12.21 11.53 -11.85
N ALA A 259 -11.33 11.04 -10.99
CA ALA A 259 -9.90 11.38 -10.94
C ALA A 259 -9.09 10.42 -11.83
N ALA A 260 -9.18 10.59 -13.15
CA ALA A 260 -8.64 9.63 -14.13
C ALA A 260 -7.22 9.94 -14.62
N LYS A 261 -6.42 10.62 -13.80
CA LYS A 261 -4.99 10.92 -14.07
C LYS A 261 -4.11 10.13 -13.10
N ASP A 262 -2.79 10.29 -13.18
CA ASP A 262 -1.85 9.68 -12.21
C ASP A 262 -1.95 10.39 -10.84
N ALA A 263 -3.08 10.23 -10.16
CA ALA A 263 -3.47 10.99 -8.98
C ALA A 263 -2.70 10.52 -7.75
N LYS A 264 -2.01 11.45 -7.08
CA LYS A 264 -1.08 11.16 -5.99
C LYS A 264 -1.53 11.69 -4.64
N LYS A 265 -2.16 12.87 -4.61
CA LYS A 265 -2.61 13.49 -3.37
C LYS A 265 -3.91 14.26 -3.55
N MET A 266 -4.69 14.31 -2.49
CA MET A 266 -5.96 14.99 -2.36
C MET A 266 -5.82 16.11 -1.34
N GLY A 267 -6.37 17.27 -1.68
CA GLY A 267 -6.54 18.38 -0.75
C GLY A 267 -7.99 18.83 -0.75
N SER A 268 -8.42 19.49 0.33
CA SER A 268 -9.71 20.17 0.34
C SER A 268 -9.55 21.66 0.58
N LEU A 269 -10.39 22.45 -0.07
CA LEU A 269 -10.41 23.90 0.02
C LEU A 269 -11.85 24.37 0.18
N SER A 270 -12.07 25.37 1.03
CA SER A 270 -13.39 25.99 1.17
C SER A 270 -13.31 27.48 0.85
N LYS A 271 -14.33 27.99 0.16
CA LYS A 271 -14.48 29.42 -0.14
C LYS A 271 -15.92 29.84 0.15
N GLY A 272 -16.13 30.48 1.31
CA GLY A 272 -17.48 30.78 1.77
C GLY A 272 -18.26 29.49 2.04
N THR A 273 -19.37 29.29 1.35
CA THR A 273 -20.22 28.09 1.47
C THR A 273 -19.82 26.95 0.53
N GLU A 274 -18.93 27.21 -0.42
CA GLU A 274 -18.47 26.26 -1.43
C GLU A 274 -17.31 25.43 -0.89
N SER A 275 -17.32 24.13 -1.20
CA SER A 275 -16.27 23.20 -0.83
C SER A 275 -15.73 22.50 -2.06
N TYR A 276 -14.42 22.33 -2.10
CA TYR A 276 -13.69 21.86 -3.25
C TYR A 276 -12.71 20.77 -2.88
N ILE A 277 -12.51 19.84 -3.80
CA ILE A 277 -11.52 18.78 -3.73
C ILE A 277 -10.48 19.04 -4.85
N LEU A 278 -9.23 19.07 -4.45
CA LEU A 278 -8.06 19.30 -5.29
C LEU A 278 -7.32 17.98 -5.46
N ILE A 279 -7.01 17.58 -6.68
CA ILE A 279 -6.23 16.36 -6.95
C ILE A 279 -4.91 16.74 -7.60
N GLY A 280 -3.82 16.47 -6.87
CA GLY A 280 -2.46 16.56 -7.37
C GLY A 280 -2.13 15.33 -8.21
N ASN A 281 -1.67 15.57 -9.43
CA ASN A 281 -1.33 14.52 -10.40
C ASN A 281 0.17 14.55 -10.68
N ASN A 282 0.77 13.38 -10.84
CA ASN A 282 2.16 13.26 -11.26
C ASN A 282 2.32 13.72 -12.72
N ASP A 283 3.27 14.63 -12.96
CA ASP A 283 3.59 15.23 -14.28
C ASP A 283 2.37 15.76 -15.06
N ASP A 284 1.35 16.28 -14.36
CA ASP A 284 0.14 16.80 -15.00
C ASP A 284 -0.48 17.94 -14.17
N ILE A 285 -1.48 18.63 -14.73
CA ILE A 285 -2.20 19.71 -14.08
C ILE A 285 -3.06 19.22 -12.92
N LEU A 286 -3.22 20.10 -11.93
CA LEU A 286 -4.16 19.92 -10.82
C LEU A 286 -5.59 19.75 -11.34
N GLN A 287 -6.34 18.77 -10.82
CA GLN A 287 -7.79 18.68 -11.04
C GLN A 287 -8.56 19.31 -9.88
N PHE A 288 -9.75 19.82 -10.18
CA PHE A 288 -10.59 20.56 -9.26
C PHE A 288 -12.02 20.06 -9.35
N PHE A 289 -12.62 19.70 -8.21
CA PHE A 289 -13.98 19.20 -8.13
C PHE A 289 -14.74 20.01 -7.07
N GLU A 290 -15.90 20.55 -7.43
CA GLU A 290 -16.80 21.20 -6.49
C GLU A 290 -17.74 20.17 -5.86
N ILE A 291 -17.80 20.15 -4.53
CA ILE A 291 -18.75 19.33 -3.79
C ILE A 291 -20.11 20.01 -3.84
N GLN A 292 -21.03 19.40 -4.57
CA GLN A 292 -22.41 19.86 -4.66
C GLN A 292 -23.16 19.51 -3.37
N LYS A 293 -23.82 20.49 -2.77
CA LYS A 293 -24.76 20.25 -1.68
C LYS A 293 -26.10 19.86 -2.30
N ASN A 294 -26.47 18.59 -2.19
CA ASN A 294 -27.83 18.15 -2.46
C ASN A 294 -28.71 18.38 -1.24
#